data_AF-A0A7Y8HHP7-F1
#
_entry.id   AF-A0A7Y8HHP7-F1
#
_cell.length_a   1.000
_cell.length_b   1.000
_cell.length_c   1.000
_cell.angle_alpha   90.00
_cell.angle_beta   90.00
_cell.angle_gamma   90.00
#
_symmetry.space_group_name_H-M   'P 1'
#
loop_
_entity.id
_entity.type
_entity.pdbx_description
1 polymer ?
#
loop_
_entity_poly.entity_id
_entity_poly.type
_entity_poly.pdbx_seq_one_letter_code
_entity_poly.pdbx_strand_id
1 'polypeptide(L)' 'MYYRYRETVYHISLLQTRGGNGETRVPLDGVERPDRAIPMLDDRREHSVEVRIPAPCNAGNS' A
#
# COMPACT_ATOMS: atom_id res chain seq x y z
N MET A 1 -8.13 -5.60 3.61
CA MET A 1 -8.62 -4.86 4.79
C MET A 1 -9.49 -3.72 4.30
N TYR A 2 -10.57 -3.40 5.01
CA TYR A 2 -11.48 -2.32 4.66
C TYR A 2 -11.38 -1.23 5.72
N TYR A 3 -11.12 0.00 5.30
CA TYR A 3 -11.10 1.16 6.17
C TYR A 3 -12.09 2.19 5.65
N ARG A 4 -12.81 2.87 6.54
CA ARG A 4 -13.75 3.91 6.16
C ARG A 4 -13.42 5.20 6.90
N TYR A 5 -13.22 6.27 6.15
CA TYR A 5 -13.15 7.63 6.69
C TYR A 5 -14.39 8.38 6.27
N ARG A 6 -15.24 8.76 7.23
CA ARG A 6 -16.57 9.33 6.95
C ARG A 6 -17.37 8.41 6.00
N GLU A 7 -17.64 8.89 4.79
CA GLU A 7 -18.36 8.17 3.73
C GLU A 7 -17.43 7.63 2.64
N THR A 8 -16.12 7.87 2.76
CA THR A 8 -15.09 7.37 1.84
C THR A 8 -14.58 6.01 2.30
N VAL A 9 -14.57 5.04 1.39
CA VAL A 9 -14.16 3.65 1.67
C VAL A 9 -12.82 3.36 1.01
N TYR A 10 -11.93 2.68 1.73
CA TYR A 10 -10.63 2.26 1.27
C TYR A 10 -10.52 0.74 1.32
N HIS A 11 -10.25 0.13 0.17
CA HIS A 11 -9.96 -1.29 0.01
C HIS A 11 -8.44 -1.47 -0.01
N ILE A 12 -7.88 -1.93 1.10
CA ILE A 12 -6.43 -2.05 1.28
C ILE A 12 -6.02 -3.50 1.09
N SER A 13 -5.24 -3.78 0.06
CA SER A 13 -4.54 -5.04 -0.16
C SER A 13 -3.07 -4.89 0.24
N LEU A 14 -2.46 -5.98 0.71
CA LEU A 14 -1.03 -6.04 1.00
C LEU A 14 -0.39 -7.08 0.10
N LEU A 15 0.67 -6.70 -0.59
CA LEU A 15 1.45 -7.56 -1.47
C LEU A 15 2.91 -7.58 -1.01
N GLN A 16 3.41 -8.76 -0.65
CA GLN A 16 4.84 -8.96 -0.42
C GLN A 16 5.54 -9.24 -1.75
N THR A 17 6.46 -8.38 -2.15
CA THR A 17 7.21 -8.55 -3.41
C THR A 17 8.53 -9.28 -3.14
N ARG A 18 8.80 -10.34 -3.89
CA ARG A 18 10.10 -11.04 -3.84
C ARG A 18 11.17 -10.23 -4.54
N GLY A 19 12.24 -9.87 -3.82
CA GLY A 19 13.46 -9.33 -4.40
C GLY A 19 13.84 -7.93 -3.89
N GLY A 20 14.91 -7.90 -3.09
CA GLY A 20 15.81 -6.76 -2.95
C GLY A 20 15.45 -5.70 -1.90
N ASN A 21 16.37 -4.74 -1.72
CA ASN A 21 16.26 -3.54 -0.90
C ASN A 21 15.25 -2.53 -1.49
N GLY A 22 14.10 -3.01 -1.98
CA GLY A 22 13.05 -2.15 -2.47
C GLY A 22 12.51 -1.27 -1.35
N GLU A 23 11.85 -0.18 -1.72
CA GLU A 23 11.11 0.65 -0.77
C GLU A 23 9.64 0.23 -0.74
N THR A 24 8.99 0.39 0.41
CA THR A 24 7.53 0.23 0.52
C THR A 24 6.83 1.21 -0.42
N ARG A 25 5.84 0.72 -1.18
CA ARG A 25 5.01 1.54 -2.07
C ARG A 25 3.56 1.49 -1.67
N VAL A 26 2.86 2.61 -1.83
CA VAL A 26 1.44 2.76 -1.47
C VAL A 26 0.70 3.50 -2.59
N PRO A 27 0.54 2.89 -3.78
CA PRO A 27 -0.33 3.43 -4.81
C PRO A 27 -1.77 3.55 -4.32
N LEU A 28 -2.37 4.72 -4.59
CA LEU A 28 -3.80 4.99 -4.39
C LEU A 28 -4.46 5.06 -5.76
N ASP A 29 -5.44 4.19 -6.00
CA ASP A 29 -6.11 4.04 -7.30
C ASP A 29 -5.13 3.84 -8.47
N GLY A 30 -4.03 3.13 -8.20
CA GLY A 30 -2.95 2.88 -9.17
C GLY A 30 -1.95 4.02 -9.34
N VAL A 31 -2.14 5.17 -8.68
CA VAL A 31 -1.21 6.30 -8.72
C VAL A 31 -0.19 6.19 -7.58
N GLU A 32 1.08 6.06 -7.93
CA GLU A 32 2.18 5.99 -6.96
C GLU A 32 2.25 7.26 -6.09
N ARG A 33 2.42 7.07 -4.78
CA ARG A 33 2.51 8.17 -3.81
C ARG A 33 3.92 8.25 -3.21
N PRO A 34 4.65 9.37 -3.40
CA PRO A 34 6.03 9.50 -2.92
C PRO A 34 6.14 9.60 -1.39
N ASP A 35 5.08 10.05 -0.71
CA ASP A 35 4.99 10.15 0.75
C ASP A 35 4.68 8.80 1.43
N ARG A 36 4.35 7.75 0.65
CA ARG A 36 4.03 6.40 1.11
C ARG A 36 2.90 6.34 2.14
N ALA A 37 2.00 7.32 2.11
CA ALA A 37 0.86 7.40 3.02
C ALA A 37 -0.44 7.07 2.29
N ILE A 38 -1.54 6.92 3.04
CA ILE A 38 -2.91 6.93 2.48
C ILE A 38 -3.55 8.23 2.96
N PRO A 39 -3.92 9.14 2.05
CA PRO A 39 -4.61 10.36 2.46
C PRO A 39 -6.04 10.02 2.90
N MET A 40 -6.51 10.67 3.95
CA MET A 40 -7.89 10.50 4.44
C MET A 40 -8.79 11.53 3.74
N LEU A 41 -9.30 11.15 2.57
CA LEU A 41 -10.13 12.00 1.71
C LEU A 41 -11.59 11.89 2.11
N ASP A 42 -12.32 13.00 2.08
CA ASP A 42 -13.77 13.05 2.28
C ASP A 42 -14.49 13.29 0.94
N ASP A 43 -14.18 12.46 -0.06
CA ASP A 43 -14.74 12.56 -1.40
C ASP A 43 -15.92 11.59 -1.64
N ARG A 44 -16.23 10.75 -0.63
CA ARG A 44 -17.33 9.76 -0.65
C ARG A 44 -17.18 8.71 -1.74
N ARG A 45 -15.95 8.48 -2.19
CA ARG A 45 -15.65 7.46 -3.19
C ARG A 45 -15.10 6.20 -2.54
N GLU A 46 -15.08 5.15 -3.33
CA GLU A 46 -14.32 3.96 -3.00
C GLU A 46 -12.94 4.09 -3.63
N HIS A 47 -11.91 3.86 -2.83
CA HIS A 47 -10.52 3.86 -3.24
C HIS A 47 -9.90 2.49 -3.07
N SER A 48 -9.04 2.12 -4.02
CA SER A 48 -8.20 0.93 -3.92
C SER A 48 -6.78 1.32 -3.51
N VAL A 49 -6.23 0.60 -2.54
CA VAL A 49 -4.85 0.78 -2.07
C VAL A 49 -4.14 -0.57 -2.13
N GLU A 50 -2.99 -0.61 -2.81
CA GLU A 50 -2.13 -1.80 -2.84
C GLU A 50 -0.80 -1.50 -2.15
N VAL A 51 -0.66 -1.92 -0.90
CA VAL A 51 0.59 -1.73 -0.16
C VAL A 51 1.58 -2.80 -0.57
N ARG A 52 2.66 -2.40 -1.24
CA ARG A 52 3.74 -3.30 -1.67
C ARG A 52 4.88 -3.23 -0.66
N ILE A 53 5.14 -4.36 0.00
CA ILE A 53 6.21 -4.49 0.99
C ILE A 53 7.30 -5.40 0.41
N PRO A 54 8.55 -4.93 0.28
CA PRO A 54 9.64 -5.77 -0.15
C PRO A 54 9.90 -6.83 0.92
N ALA A 55 9.92 -8.10 0.50
CA ALA A 55 10.37 -9.17 1.37
C ALA A 55 11.88 -9.01 1.62
N PRO A 56 12.35 -9.22 2.86
CA PRO A 56 13.79 -9.25 3.11
C PRO A 56 14.43 -10.29 2.20
N CYS A 57 15.58 -9.95 1.62
CA CYS A 57 16.42 -10.96 1.02
C CYS A 57 16.88 -11.89 2.14
N ASN A 58 16.35 -13.11 2.19
CA ASN A 58 16.91 -14.14 3.07
C ASN A 58 18.27 -14.55 2.48
N ALA A 59 19.32 -13.79 2.81
CA ALA A 59 20.68 -14.27 2.66
C ALA A 59 20.82 -15.42 3.68
N GLY A 60 20.81 -16.65 3.17
CA GLY A 60 20.91 -17.85 3.99
C GLY A 60 22.12 -17.76 4.92
N ASN A 61 21.86 -18.02 6.21
CA ASN A 61 22.88 -18.18 7.22
C ASN A 61 23.89 -19.23 6.72
N SER A 62 25.15 -18.81 6.54
CA SER A 62 26.29 -19.68 6.27
C SER A 62 26.73 -20.40 7.55
#